data_AF-A0A4Q1AZI2-F1
#
_entry.id   AF-A0A4Q1AZI2-F1
#
_cell.length_a   1.000
_cell.length_b   1.000
_cell.length_c   1.000
_cell.angle_alpha   90.00
_cell.angle_beta   90.00
_cell.angle_gamma   90.00
#
_symmetry.space_group_name_H-M   'P 1'
#
loop_
_entity.id
_entity.type
_entity.pdbx_description
1 polymer ?
#
loop_
_entity_poly.entity_id
_entity_poly.type
_entity_poly.pdbx_seq_one_letter_code
_entity_poly.pdbx_strand_id
1 'polypeptide(L)'
;MDKNQIKKEFAIVIRNAKIAAAIFFILLTPSIVMVVKDVNYVFGQDETFWFRASIAGFVIYMGYTIFLWKCPNCKKFPGRGWFRKECQHCKAELS
;
A
#
# COMPACT_ATOMS: atom_id res chain seq x y z
N MET A 1 13.61 19.56 -10.15
CA MET A 1 13.06 19.75 -8.78
C MET A 1 14.21 19.90 -7.81
N ASP A 2 14.02 20.71 -6.76
CA ASP A 2 14.96 20.78 -5.65
C ASP A 2 15.05 19.43 -4.90
N LYS A 3 16.22 19.09 -4.38
CA LYS A 3 16.46 17.81 -3.68
C LYS A 3 15.55 17.64 -2.46
N ASN A 4 15.36 18.69 -1.67
CA ASN A 4 14.52 18.64 -0.47
C ASN A 4 13.04 18.47 -0.86
N GLN A 5 12.63 19.05 -1.98
CA GLN A 5 11.29 18.87 -2.52
C GLN A 5 11.04 17.42 -2.95
N ILE A 6 12.00 16.78 -3.63
CA ILE A 6 11.88 15.36 -4.05
C ILE A 6 11.68 14.46 -2.83
N LYS A 7 12.49 14.64 -1.78
CA LYS A 7 12.39 13.86 -0.52
C LYS A 7 11.05 14.08 0.17
N LYS A 8 10.59 15.34 0.26
CA LYS A 8 9.29 15.68 0.89
C LYS A 8 8.12 15.05 0.15
N GLU A 9 8.09 15.16 -1.17
CA GLU A 9 7.03 14.54 -1.98
C GLU A 9 7.08 13.01 -1.92
N PHE A 10 8.28 12.43 -1.93
CA PHE A 10 8.43 10.98 -1.82
C PHE A 10 7.97 10.46 -0.45
N ALA A 11 8.24 11.20 0.63
CA ALA A 11 7.74 10.86 1.96
C ALA A 11 6.20 10.81 2.01
N ILE A 12 5.51 11.70 1.27
CA ILE A 12 4.04 11.67 1.13
C ILE A 12 3.60 10.42 0.36
N VAL A 13 4.27 10.09 -0.75
CA VAL A 13 4.00 8.86 -1.52
C VAL A 13 4.17 7.62 -0.64
N ILE A 14 5.22 7.55 0.17
CA ILE A 14 5.45 6.42 1.08
C ILE A 14 4.43 6.39 2.23
N ARG A 15 4.08 7.53 2.80
CA ARG A 15 3.03 7.61 3.83
C ARG A 15 1.70 7.07 3.31
N ASN A 16 1.30 7.50 2.12
CA ASN A 16 0.06 7.05 1.49
C ASN A 16 0.13 5.56 1.11
N ALA A 17 1.31 5.05 0.69
CA ALA A 17 1.52 3.62 0.45
C ALA A 17 1.32 2.78 1.72
N LYS A 18 1.83 3.27 2.86
CA LYS A 18 1.64 2.63 4.17
C LYS A 18 0.17 2.65 4.60
N ILE A 19 -0.54 3.76 4.39
CA ILE A 19 -1.98 3.86 4.68
C ILE A 19 -2.77 2.87 3.82
N ALA A 20 -2.51 2.82 2.50
CA ALA A 20 -3.17 1.87 1.60
C ALA A 20 -2.91 0.41 2.02
N ALA A 21 -1.67 0.08 2.39
CA ALA A 21 -1.33 -1.24 2.91
C ALA A 21 -2.04 -1.54 4.25
N ALA A 22 -2.11 -0.58 5.17
CA ALA A 22 -2.79 -0.74 6.45
C ALA A 22 -4.28 -1.01 6.25
N ILE A 23 -4.95 -0.29 5.34
CA ILE A 23 -6.35 -0.53 4.97
C ILE A 23 -6.52 -1.96 4.44
N PHE A 24 -5.65 -2.40 3.53
CA PHE A 24 -5.68 -3.76 3.02
C PHE A 24 -5.57 -4.80 4.15
N PHE A 25 -4.59 -4.66 5.05
CA PHE A 25 -4.43 -5.58 6.17
C PHE A 25 -5.61 -5.56 7.14
N ILE A 26 -6.21 -4.39 7.41
CA ILE A 26 -7.42 -4.30 8.24
C ILE A 26 -8.57 -5.09 7.61
N LEU A 27 -8.75 -5.01 6.29
CA LEU A 27 -9.82 -5.71 5.59
C LEU A 27 -9.53 -7.22 5.43
N LEU A 28 -8.25 -7.61 5.36
CA LEU A 28 -7.81 -8.99 5.24
C LEU A 28 -7.85 -9.76 6.57
N THR A 29 -7.53 -9.09 7.68
CA THR A 29 -7.31 -9.74 8.99
C THR A 29 -8.51 -10.59 9.44
N PRO A 30 -9.77 -10.13 9.35
CA PRO A 30 -10.92 -10.93 9.75
C PRO A 30 -11.04 -12.25 8.97
N SER A 31 -10.74 -12.25 7.67
CA SER A 31 -10.73 -13.46 6.84
C SER A 31 -9.72 -14.48 7.38
N ILE A 32 -8.52 -14.03 7.79
CA ILE A 32 -7.51 -14.90 8.40
C ILE A 32 -7.99 -15.44 9.74
N VAL A 33 -8.59 -14.58 10.58
CA VAL A 33 -9.11 -14.99 11.90
C VAL A 33 -10.19 -16.05 11.75
N MET A 34 -11.13 -15.88 10.81
CA MET A 34 -12.21 -16.85 10.56
C MET A 34 -11.65 -18.22 10.17
N VAL A 35 -10.68 -18.25 9.25
CA VAL A 35 -10.04 -19.51 8.81
C VAL A 35 -9.24 -20.16 9.95
N VAL A 36 -8.47 -19.39 10.72
CA VAL A 36 -7.61 -19.92 11.78
C VAL A 36 -8.41 -20.38 13.00
N LYS A 37 -9.53 -19.71 13.30
CA LYS A 37 -10.37 -20.01 14.46
C LYS A 37 -11.58 -20.89 14.14
N ASP A 38 -11.77 -21.24 12.87
CA ASP A 38 -12.92 -22.02 12.40
C ASP A 38 -14.26 -21.40 12.84
N VAL A 39 -14.37 -20.07 12.70
CA VAL A 39 -15.58 -19.31 13.04
C VAL A 39 -16.22 -18.72 11.78
N ASN A 40 -17.54 -18.80 11.71
CA ASN A 40 -18.31 -18.33 10.55
C ASN A 40 -18.57 -16.82 10.54
N TYR A 41 -18.35 -16.14 11.67
CA TYR A 41 -18.67 -14.72 11.85
C TYR A 41 -17.58 -13.98 12.63
N VAL A 42 -17.22 -12.79 12.14
CA VAL A 42 -16.36 -11.83 12.85
C VAL A 42 -16.98 -10.43 12.71
N PHE A 43 -17.10 -9.72 13.83
CA PHE A 43 -17.82 -8.44 13.92
C PHE A 43 -19.26 -8.49 13.36
N GLY A 44 -19.93 -9.64 13.49
CA GLY A 44 -21.31 -9.83 13.00
C GLY A 44 -21.42 -9.99 11.48
N GLN A 45 -20.31 -10.14 10.77
CA GLN A 45 -20.26 -10.33 9.32
C GLN A 45 -19.72 -11.73 8.99
N ASP A 46 -20.25 -12.33 7.92
CA ASP A 46 -19.86 -13.67 7.46
C ASP A 46 -18.57 -13.68 6.62
N GLU A 47 -18.10 -14.89 6.29
CA GLU A 47 -16.93 -15.12 5.46
C GLU A 47 -16.99 -14.42 4.09
N THR A 48 -18.15 -14.45 3.42
CA THR A 48 -18.33 -13.86 2.09
C THR A 48 -18.17 -12.35 2.14
N PHE A 49 -18.69 -11.70 3.19
CA PHE A 49 -18.51 -10.26 3.39
C PHE A 49 -17.03 -9.89 3.51
N TRP A 50 -16.29 -10.54 4.42
CA TRP A 50 -14.88 -10.23 4.64
C TRP A 50 -13.98 -10.62 3.47
N PHE A 51 -14.33 -11.68 2.74
CA PHE A 51 -13.65 -12.04 1.51
C PHE A 51 -13.79 -10.93 0.45
N ARG A 52 -15.01 -10.41 0.24
CA ARG A 52 -15.25 -9.25 -0.65
C ARG A 52 -14.51 -8.01 -0.17
N ALA A 53 -14.51 -7.74 1.13
CA ALA A 53 -13.77 -6.64 1.72
C ALA A 53 -12.25 -6.76 1.49
N SER A 54 -11.70 -7.98 1.64
CA SER A 54 -10.30 -8.29 1.37
C SER A 54 -9.93 -8.03 -0.10
N ILE A 55 -10.80 -8.45 -1.03
CA ILE A 55 -10.63 -8.17 -2.47
C ILE A 55 -10.65 -6.66 -2.73
N ALA A 56 -11.62 -5.94 -2.15
CA ALA A 56 -11.71 -4.48 -2.31
C ALA A 56 -10.42 -3.79 -1.80
N GLY A 57 -9.94 -4.17 -0.62
CA GLY A 57 -8.68 -3.68 -0.07
C GLY A 57 -7.49 -3.98 -0.97
N PHE A 58 -7.42 -5.19 -1.53
CA PHE A 58 -6.36 -5.61 -2.44
C PHE A 58 -6.37 -4.77 -3.73
N VAL A 59 -7.54 -4.56 -4.34
CA VAL A 59 -7.70 -3.74 -5.55
C VAL A 59 -7.27 -2.30 -5.30
N ILE A 60 -7.66 -1.71 -4.16
CA ILE A 60 -7.24 -0.35 -3.76
C ILE A 60 -5.72 -0.28 -3.61
N TYR A 61 -5.12 -1.23 -2.89
CA TYR A 61 -3.67 -1.27 -2.69
C TYR A 61 -2.88 -1.45 -3.99
N MET A 62 -3.36 -2.34 -4.87
CA MET A 62 -2.79 -2.55 -6.20
C MET A 62 -2.90 -1.30 -7.08
N GLY A 63 -4.07 -0.67 -7.11
CA GLY A 63 -4.28 0.58 -7.83
C GLY A 63 -3.33 1.67 -7.36
N TYR A 64 -3.20 1.85 -6.04
CA TYR A 64 -2.23 2.79 -5.46
C TYR A 64 -0.80 2.47 -5.93
N THR A 65 -0.41 1.21 -5.87
CA THR A 65 0.95 0.75 -6.24
C THR A 65 1.25 1.01 -7.73
N ILE A 66 0.28 0.81 -8.61
CA ILE A 66 0.47 0.98 -10.06
C ILE A 66 0.48 2.46 -10.46
N PHE A 67 -0.45 3.24 -9.93
CA PHE A 67 -0.69 4.61 -10.41
C PHE A 67 0.02 5.68 -9.57
N LEU A 68 0.06 5.53 -8.25
CA LEU A 68 0.49 6.58 -7.32
C LEU A 68 1.88 6.34 -6.73
N TRP A 69 2.34 5.09 -6.68
CA TRP A 69 3.68 4.77 -6.20
C TRP A 69 4.75 5.05 -7.26
N LYS A 70 4.97 6.34 -7.52
CA LYS A 70 5.92 6.85 -8.51
C LYS A 70 6.99 7.72 -7.85
N CYS A 71 8.16 7.79 -8.49
CA CYS A 71 9.20 8.74 -8.14
C CYS A 71 8.72 10.17 -8.45
N PRO A 72 8.80 11.14 -7.52
CA PRO A 72 8.41 12.52 -7.79
C PRO A 72 9.15 13.17 -8.96
N ASN A 73 10.44 12.83 -9.12
CA ASN A 73 11.32 13.40 -10.13
C ASN A 73 11.08 12.86 -11.54
N CYS A 74 11.00 11.53 -11.72
CA CYS A 74 10.89 10.91 -13.06
C CYS A 74 9.53 10.26 -13.36
N LYS A 75 8.60 10.26 -12.39
CA LYS A 75 7.26 9.66 -12.46
C LYS A 75 7.24 8.16 -12.83
N LYS A 76 8.40 7.49 -12.80
CA LYS A 76 8.53 6.03 -12.98
C LYS A 76 8.48 5.33 -11.62
N PHE A 77 8.27 4.01 -11.64
CA PHE A 77 8.29 3.20 -10.44
C PHE A 77 9.66 3.32 -9.75
N PRO A 78 9.75 3.86 -8.52
CA PRO A 78 11.02 4.16 -7.88
C PRO A 78 11.77 2.88 -7.52
N GLY A 79 11.06 1.75 -7.47
CA GLY A 79 11.46 0.36 -7.26
C GLY A 79 10.88 -0.22 -5.96
N ARG A 80 11.23 -1.48 -5.65
CA ARG A 80 10.60 -2.24 -4.55
C ARG A 80 11.02 -1.72 -3.16
N GLY A 81 10.08 -1.75 -2.22
CA GLY A 81 10.28 -1.42 -0.80
C GLY A 81 10.02 0.05 -0.45
N TRP A 82 9.63 0.30 0.81
CA TRP A 82 9.31 1.65 1.31
C TRP A 82 10.52 2.49 1.70
N PHE A 83 11.61 1.85 2.14
CA PHE A 83 12.79 2.52 2.72
C PHE A 83 13.89 2.79 1.70
N ARG A 84 13.52 3.28 0.51
CA ARG A 84 14.48 3.53 -0.55
C ARG A 84 15.18 4.87 -0.39
N LYS A 85 16.51 4.82 -0.47
CA LYS A 85 17.37 6.00 -0.54
C LYS A 85 17.47 6.59 -1.93
N GLU A 86 17.35 5.78 -3.00
CA GLU A 86 17.51 6.24 -4.38
C GLU A 86 16.51 5.62 -5.36
N CYS A 87 16.17 6.38 -6.40
CA CYS A 87 15.35 5.91 -7.52
C CYS A 87 16.17 5.02 -8.47
N GLN A 88 15.63 3.85 -8.84
CA GLN A 88 16.30 2.96 -9.81
C GLN A 88 16.41 3.52 -11.23
N HIS A 89 15.50 4.40 -11.64
CA HIS A 89 15.48 4.93 -13.01
C HIS A 89 16.26 6.23 -13.18
N CYS A 90 16.12 7.18 -12.25
CA CYS A 90 16.73 8.51 -12.38
C CYS A 90 17.82 8.80 -11.35
N LYS A 91 18.13 7.85 -10.45
CA LYS A 91 19.14 7.99 -9.40
C LYS A 91 18.94 9.18 -8.45
N ALA A 92 17.75 9.79 -8.48
CA ALA A 92 17.40 10.85 -7.53
C ALA A 92 17.37 10.29 -6.12
N GLU A 93 17.89 11.07 -5.17
CA GLU A 93 17.87 10.77 -3.75
C GLU A 93 16.44 10.97 -3.20
N LEU A 94 15.92 9.94 -2.54
CA LEU A 94 14.53 9.80 -2.10
C LEU A 94 14.37 9.86 -0.58
N SER A 95 15.40 9.49 0.19
CA SER A 95 15.47 9.63 1.65
C SER A 95 16.86 10.03 2.10
#